data_AF-A0A838D1Z5-F1
#
_entry.id   AF-A0A838D1Z5-F1
#
_cell.length_a   1.000
_cell.length_b   1.000
_cell.length_c   1.000
_cell.angle_alpha   90.00
_cell.angle_beta   90.00
_cell.angle_gamma   90.00
#
_symmetry.space_group_name_H-M   'P 1'
#
loop_
_entity.id
_entity.type
_entity.pdbx_description
1 polymer ?
#
loop_
_entity_poly.entity_id
_entity_poly.type
_entity_poly.pdbx_seq_one_letter_code
_entity_poly.pdbx_strand_id
1 'polypeptide(L)' 'MDAAWVYLLRCADGSLYCGWTSDLRARLLAHGAGRGARYTRTRLPVELAWAQAMPDRAAA' A
#
# COMPACT_ATOMS: atom_id res chain seq x y z
N MET A 1 2.79 19.68 -8.14
CA MET A 1 3.01 18.80 -6.97
C MET A 1 2.38 17.48 -7.34
N ASP A 2 3.19 16.44 -7.46
CA ASP A 2 2.67 15.11 -7.77
C ASP A 2 2.09 14.52 -6.49
N ALA A 3 0.82 14.14 -6.50
CA ALA A 3 0.21 13.49 -5.34
C ALA A 3 0.98 12.19 -5.03
N ALA A 4 1.41 12.03 -3.78
CA ALA A 4 2.10 10.85 -3.29
C ALA A 4 1.55 10.43 -1.93
N TRP A 5 1.64 9.14 -1.64
CA TRP A 5 1.14 8.53 -0.41
C TRP A 5 2.14 7.50 0.09
N VAL A 6 2.39 7.49 1.40
CA VAL A 6 2.98 6.35 2.10
C VAL A 6 1.85 5.60 2.81
N TYR A 7 1.91 4.27 2.81
CA TYR A 7 0.87 3.42 3.42
C TYR A 7 1.45 2.19 4.10
N LEU A 8 0.69 1.68 5.07
CA LEU A 8 0.90 0.39 5.72
C LEU A 8 -0.29 -0.52 5.47
N LEU A 9 -0.02 -1.73 5.01
CA LEU A 9 -1.00 -2.81 4.92
C LEU A 9 -0.79 -3.82 6.05
N ARG A 10 -1.86 -4.24 6.70
CA ARG A 10 -1.85 -5.42 7.57
C ARG A 10 -2.19 -6.64 6.73
N CYS A 11 -1.30 -7.62 6.75
CA CYS A 11 -1.51 -8.88 6.05
C CYS A 11 -2.23 -9.91 6.93
N ALA A 12 -2.72 -11.00 6.33
CA ALA A 12 -3.45 -12.04 7.04
C ALA A 12 -2.66 -12.72 8.17
N ASP A 13 -1.33 -12.74 8.08
CA ASP A 13 -0.43 -13.26 9.12
C ASP A 13 -0.15 -12.22 10.23
N GLY A 14 -0.81 -11.07 10.21
CA GLY A 14 -0.63 -9.97 11.15
C GLY A 14 0.57 -9.07 10.86
N SER A 15 1.44 -9.43 9.90
CA SER A 15 2.59 -8.61 9.51
C SER A 15 2.17 -7.28 8.85
N LEU A 16 3.07 -6.30 8.89
CA LEU A 16 2.89 -5.02 8.20
C LEU A 16 3.77 -4.95 6.94
N TYR A 17 3.18 -4.47 5.86
CA TYR A 17 3.88 -4.14 4.62
C TYR A 17 3.83 -2.63 4.40
N CYS A 18 5.00 -1.99 4.22
CA CYS A 18 5.12 -0.58 3.89
C CYS A 18 5.30 -0.38 2.39
N GLY A 19 4.65 0.63 1.83
CA GLY A 19 4.85 1.04 0.45
C GLY A 19 4.44 2.48 0.21
N TRP A 20 4.72 2.97 -1.00
CA TRP A 20 4.27 4.27 -1.46
C TRP A 20 3.62 4.17 -2.86
N THR A 21 2.81 5.17 -3.21
CA THR A 21 2.19 5.28 -4.53
C THR A 21 1.67 6.70 -4.79
N SER A 22 1.49 7.05 -6.06
CA SER A 22 0.76 8.27 -6.45
C SER A 22 -0.77 8.09 -6.50
N ASP A 23 -1.26 6.84 -6.53
CA ASP A 23 -2.69 6.50 -6.52
C ASP A 23 -2.96 5.42 -5.48
N LEU A 24 -3.33 5.87 -4.26
CA LEU A 24 -3.60 4.96 -3.14
C LEU A 24 -4.73 4.00 -3.46
N ARG A 25 -5.83 4.48 -4.06
CA ARG A 25 -7.01 3.64 -4.32
C ARG A 25 -6.70 2.52 -5.30
N ALA A 26 -6.08 2.85 -6.44
CA ALA A 26 -5.68 1.84 -7.43
C ALA A 26 -4.70 0.82 -6.82
N ARG A 27 -3.75 1.29 -5.99
CA ARG A 27 -2.79 0.42 -5.33
C ARG A 27 -3.43 -0.55 -4.35
N LEU A 28 -4.39 -0.10 -3.53
CA LEU A 28 -5.12 -0.96 -2.59
C LEU A 28 -5.93 -2.03 -3.32
N LEU A 29 -6.62 -1.67 -4.42
CA LEU A 29 -7.34 -2.63 -5.26
C LEU A 29 -6.40 -3.67 -5.87
N ALA A 30 -5.23 -3.26 -6.35
CA ALA A 30 -4.23 -4.18 -6.88
C ALA A 30 -3.73 -5.17 -5.82
N HIS A 31 -3.43 -4.69 -4.61
CA HIS A 31 -3.04 -5.56 -3.50
C HIS A 31 -4.16 -6.54 -3.12
N GLY A 32 -5.39 -6.06 -2.92
CA GLY A 32 -6.54 -6.91 -2.58
C GLY A 32 -6.85 -7.97 -3.64
N ALA A 33 -6.59 -7.68 -4.93
CA ALA A 33 -6.73 -8.63 -6.03
C ALA A 33 -5.53 -9.56 -6.24
N GLY A 34 -4.52 -9.53 -5.36
CA GLY A 34 -3.30 -10.34 -5.50
C GLY A 34 -2.38 -9.90 -6.65
N ARG A 35 -2.57 -8.71 -7.20
CA ARG A 35 -1.73 -8.10 -8.25
C ARG A 35 -0.72 -7.08 -7.72
N GLY A 36 -0.66 -6.90 -6.39
CA GLY A 36 0.32 -6.05 -5.71
C GLY A 36 1.69 -6.71 -5.57
N ALA A 37 2.47 -6.25 -4.60
CA ALA A 37 3.81 -6.77 -4.32
C ALA A 37 3.80 -8.29 -4.03
N ARG A 38 4.86 -8.99 -4.45
CA ARG A 38 5.03 -10.44 -4.20
C ARG A 38 4.82 -10.80 -2.72
N TYR A 39 5.32 -9.95 -1.81
CA TYR A 39 5.18 -10.15 -0.36
C TYR A 39 3.72 -10.24 0.09
N THR A 40 2.90 -9.29 -0.35
CA THR A 40 1.47 -9.22 0.01
C THR A 40 0.62 -10.24 -0.75
N ARG A 41 1.01 -10.60 -1.98
CA ARG A 41 0.25 -11.56 -2.82
C ARG A 41 0.12 -12.94 -2.16
N THR A 42 1.10 -13.35 -1.37
CA THR A 42 1.09 -14.63 -0.66
C THR A 42 0.50 -14.53 0.76
N ARG A 43 -0.05 -13.37 1.15
CA ARG A 43 -0.53 -13.07 2.52
C ARG A 43 -1.87 -12.34 2.54
N LEU A 44 -2.75 -12.71 1.61
CA LEU A 44 -4.11 -12.18 1.53
C LEU A 44 -5.03 -12.80 2.59
N PRO A 45 -6.10 -12.10 3.01
CA PRO A 45 -6.43 -10.72 2.66
C PRO A 45 -5.42 -9.72 3.25
N VAL A 46 -5.32 -8.55 2.63
CA VAL A 46 -4.61 -7.41 3.20
C VAL A 46 -5.58 -6.25 3.42
N GLU A 47 -5.37 -5.52 4.50
CA GLU A 47 -6.21 -4.39 4.90
C GLU A 47 -5.37 -3.13 5.06
N LEU A 48 -5.94 -1.96 4.78
CA LEU A 48 -5.25 -0.70 5.02
C LEU A 48 -5.17 -0.44 6.53
N ALA A 49 -3.96 -0.47 7.07
CA ALA A 49 -3.73 -0.17 8.48
C ALA A 49 -3.50 1.33 8.70
N TRP A 50 -2.84 2.01 7.76
CA TRP A 50 -2.52 3.42 7.84
C TRP A 50 -2.13 3.99 6.47
N ALA A 51 -2.39 5.28 6.23
CA ALA A 51 -1.88 6.01 5.08
C ALA A 51 -1.68 7.50 5.40
N GLN A 52 -0.71 8.12 4.74
CA GLN A 52 -0.44 9.56 4.82
C GLN A 52 -0.15 10.13 3.44
N ALA A 53 -0.77 11.28 3.16
CA ALA A 53 -0.47 12.08 1.97
C ALA A 53 0.87 12.78 2.13
N MET A 54 1.66 12.78 1.06
CA MET A 54 2.99 13.37 0.98
C MET A 54 3.00 14.52 -0.03
N PRO A 55 3.85 15.54 0.17
CA PRO A 55 3.90 16.70 -0.72
C PRO A 55 4.38 16.36 -2.14
N ASP A 56 5.23 15.34 -2.26
CA ASP A 56 5.74 14.82 -3.53
C ASP A 56 6.28 13.39 -3.36
N ARG A 57 6.72 12.79 -4.47
CA ARG A 57 7.34 11.46 -4.50
C ARG A 57 8.65 11.40 -3.71
N ALA A 58 9.44 12.47 -3.68
CA ALA A 58 10.75 12.44 -3.02
C ALA A 58 10.61 12.41 -1.48
N ALA A 59 9.53 13.00 -0.97
CA ALA A 59 9.17 12.94 0.44
C ALA A 59 8.54 11.61 0.87
N ALA A 60 8.01 10.81 -0.07
CA ALA A 60 7.36 9.52 0.18
C ALA A 60 8.35 8.35 0.25
#